data_AF-A0A3B4GI27-F1
#
_entry.id   AF-A0A3B4GI27-F1
#
_cell.length_a   1.000
_cell.length_b   1.000
_cell.length_c   1.000
_cell.angle_alpha   90.00
_cell.angle_beta   90.00
_cell.angle_gamma   90.00
#
_symmetry.space_group_name_H-M   'P 1'
#
loop_
_entity.id
_entity.type
_entity.pdbx_description
1 polymer ?
#
loop_
_entity_poly.entity_id
_entity_poly.type
_entity_poly.pdbx_seq_one_letter_code
_entity_poly.pdbx_strand_id
1 'polypeptide(L)'
;MSWPALYTQLVGANRHATSLGKIWLSVLFIFRVMVLVVAAESVWGDEQSDFTCNTLQPGCENVCYDQFFPVSHIRLWCLQLVFVSTPTLLVAMYVAYRNHRDKRKLLQVCALFYYDYDCGCYLSLYFSHLLQSTFIL
;
A
#
# COMPACT_ATOMS: atom_id res chain seq x y z
N MET A 1 -19.37 11.07 -36.99
CA MET A 1 -18.07 10.86 -36.31
C MET A 1 -17.39 9.68 -36.98
N SER A 2 -16.23 9.89 -37.58
CA SER A 2 -15.57 8.90 -38.43
C SER A 2 -14.69 7.96 -37.58
N TRP A 3 -14.75 6.66 -37.86
CA TRP A 3 -13.93 5.62 -37.22
C TRP A 3 -12.42 6.00 -37.11
N PRO A 4 -11.78 6.59 -38.13
CA PRO A 4 -10.37 6.96 -38.07
C PRO A 4 -10.01 7.93 -36.93
N ALA A 5 -10.92 8.87 -36.60
CA ALA A 5 -10.70 9.83 -35.51
C ALA A 5 -10.74 9.14 -34.14
N LEU A 6 -11.66 8.19 -33.95
CA LEU A 6 -11.75 7.38 -32.74
C LEU A 6 -10.50 6.50 -32.59
N TYR A 7 -10.02 5.92 -33.69
CA TYR A 7 -8.80 5.10 -33.72
C TYR A 7 -7.55 5.90 -33.34
N THR A 8 -7.38 7.12 -33.87
CA THR A 8 -6.26 7.99 -33.50
C THR A 8 -6.29 8.44 -32.04
N GLN A 9 -7.47 8.67 -31.47
CA GLN A 9 -7.64 9.00 -30.04
C GLN A 9 -7.33 7.79 -29.14
N LEU A 10 -7.78 6.60 -29.53
CA LEU A 10 -7.50 5.34 -28.81
C LEU A 10 -6.00 4.98 -28.85
N VAL A 11 -5.31 5.19 -29.99
CA VAL A 11 -3.87 4.96 -30.09
C VAL A 11 -3.07 6.01 -29.28
N GLY A 12 -3.52 7.26 -29.24
CA GLY A 12 -2.95 8.31 -28.39
C GLY A 12 -3.12 8.05 -26.89
N ALA A 13 -4.31 7.60 -26.47
CA ALA A 13 -4.58 7.22 -25.08
C ALA A 13 -3.80 5.97 -24.67
N ASN A 14 -3.72 4.94 -25.52
CA ASN A 14 -2.95 3.72 -25.24
C ASN A 14 -1.44 3.97 -25.12
N ARG A 15 -0.90 5.01 -25.78
CA ARG A 15 0.51 5.42 -25.67
C ARG A 15 0.84 6.11 -24.33
N HIS A 16 -0.17 6.54 -23.58
CA HIS A 16 -0.02 7.25 -22.30
C HIS A 16 -0.64 6.52 -21.10
N ALA A 17 -1.49 5.52 -21.30
CA ALA A 17 -2.40 5.03 -20.26
C ALA A 17 -1.88 3.93 -19.31
N THR A 18 -0.61 3.52 -19.35
CA THR A 18 -0.16 2.43 -18.45
C THR A 18 1.24 2.56 -17.83
N SER A 19 2.11 3.48 -18.25
CA SER A 19 3.48 3.53 -17.70
C SER A 19 3.67 4.59 -16.59
N LEU A 20 3.05 5.76 -16.74
CA LEU A 20 3.25 6.89 -15.82
C LEU A 20 2.60 6.65 -14.45
N GLY A 21 1.37 6.15 -14.43
CA GLY A 21 0.68 5.78 -13.18
C GLY A 21 1.37 4.63 -12.45
N LYS A 22 1.94 3.65 -13.17
CA LYS A 22 2.65 2.50 -12.58
C LYS A 22 3.96 2.91 -11.93
N ILE A 23 4.75 3.74 -12.61
CA ILE A 23 5.99 4.29 -12.04
C ILE A 23 5.66 5.15 -10.83
N TRP A 24 4.66 6.02 -10.94
CA TRP A 24 4.24 6.90 -9.84
C TRP A 24 3.75 6.11 -8.62
N LEU A 25 2.91 5.09 -8.80
CA LEU A 25 2.43 4.23 -7.71
C LEU A 25 3.56 3.44 -7.06
N SER A 26 4.50 2.90 -7.86
CA SER A 26 5.67 2.19 -7.33
C SER A 26 6.58 3.13 -6.53
N VAL A 27 6.85 4.33 -7.05
CA VAL A 27 7.63 5.36 -6.34
C VAL A 27 6.94 5.79 -5.04
N LEU A 28 5.63 6.04 -5.07
CA LEU A 28 4.86 6.40 -3.87
C LEU A 28 4.82 5.27 -2.84
N PHE A 29 4.73 4.02 -3.27
CA PHE A 29 4.76 2.87 -2.36
C PHE A 29 6.12 2.75 -1.66
N ILE A 30 7.22 2.82 -2.42
CA ILE A 30 8.59 2.78 -1.88
C ILE A 30 8.82 3.96 -0.94
N PHE A 31 8.40 5.16 -1.34
CA PHE A 31 8.48 6.36 -0.50
C PHE A 31 7.71 6.17 0.81
N ARG A 32 6.48 5.64 0.77
CA ARG A 32 5.69 5.36 1.99
C ARG A 32 6.37 4.35 2.91
N VAL A 33 6.92 3.27 2.36
CA VAL A 33 7.68 2.27 3.15
C VAL A 33 8.90 2.93 3.79
N MET A 34 9.67 3.69 3.03
CA MET A 34 10.86 4.38 3.52
C MET A 34 10.52 5.35 4.65
N VAL A 35 9.50 6.19 4.46
CA VAL A 35 9.04 7.13 5.49
C VAL A 35 8.62 6.38 6.74
N LEU A 36 7.87 5.29 6.62
CA LEU A 36 7.45 4.48 7.77
C LEU A 36 8.62 3.91 8.57
N VAL A 37 9.64 3.38 7.88
CA VAL A 37 10.83 2.82 8.54
C VAL A 37 11.62 3.92 9.26
N VAL A 38 11.85 5.06 8.60
CA VAL A 38 12.58 6.19 9.22
C VAL A 38 11.80 6.77 10.39
N ALA A 39 10.50 6.97 10.22
CA ALA A 39 9.58 7.46 11.24
C ALA A 39 9.58 6.55 12.47
N ALA A 40 9.39 5.25 12.28
CA ALA A 40 9.29 4.28 13.36
C ALA A 40 10.49 4.34 14.30
N GLU A 41 11.70 4.44 13.76
CA GLU A 41 12.92 4.52 14.56
C GLU A 41 13.15 5.92 15.17
N SER A 42 12.97 6.98 14.38
CA SER A 42 13.43 8.34 14.78
C SER A 42 12.42 9.14 15.61
N VAL A 43 11.12 8.87 15.47
CA VAL A 43 10.05 9.67 16.08
C VAL A 43 9.24 8.87 17.09
N TRP A 44 9.00 7.58 16.80
CA TRP A 44 8.16 6.73 17.63
C TRP A 44 8.94 5.66 18.42
N GLY A 45 10.27 5.61 18.31
CA GLY A 45 11.10 4.66 19.06
C GLY A 45 11.03 4.86 20.58
N ASP A 46 10.99 6.13 21.01
CA ASP A 46 11.03 6.55 22.42
C ASP A 46 9.67 7.11 22.90
N GLU A 47 8.57 6.87 22.16
CA GLU A 47 7.25 7.47 22.41
C GLU A 47 6.69 7.16 23.81
N GLN A 48 7.00 5.97 24.35
CA GLN A 48 6.53 5.55 25.67
C GLN A 48 7.45 6.04 26.79
N SER A 49 8.74 6.19 26.53
CA SER A 49 9.71 6.65 27.54
C SER A 49 9.70 8.17 27.75
N ASP A 50 9.33 8.94 26.72
CA ASP A 50 9.20 10.39 26.81
C ASP A 50 7.83 10.85 27.35
N PHE A 51 6.90 9.91 27.58
CA PHE A 51 5.57 10.23 28.08
C PHE A 51 5.56 10.44 29.60
N THR A 52 5.76 11.68 30.06
CA THR A 52 5.82 11.96 31.50
C THR A 52 4.46 12.35 32.10
N CYS A 53 4.10 11.77 33.25
CA CYS A 53 2.95 12.19 34.05
C CYS A 53 3.39 12.94 35.32
N ASN A 54 2.72 14.05 35.66
CA ASN A 54 3.02 14.85 36.86
C ASN A 54 2.38 14.21 38.12
N THR A 55 2.86 13.03 38.49
CA THR A 55 2.40 12.28 39.66
C THR A 55 3.51 11.35 40.17
N LEU A 56 3.54 11.11 41.48
CA LEU A 56 4.46 10.16 42.11
C LEU A 56 3.87 8.74 42.20
N GLN A 57 2.64 8.54 41.69
CA GLN A 57 1.94 7.27 41.79
C GLN A 57 2.55 6.25 40.83
N PRO A 58 3.04 5.09 41.33
CA PRO A 58 3.64 4.07 40.48
C PRO A 58 2.60 3.47 39.53
N GLY A 59 2.97 3.32 38.25
CA GLY A 59 2.11 2.74 37.21
C GLY A 59 1.08 3.69 36.60
N CYS A 60 0.94 4.93 37.10
CA CYS A 60 0.03 5.91 36.48
C CYS A 60 0.42 6.25 35.04
N GLU A 61 1.72 6.34 34.76
CA GLU A 61 2.26 6.65 33.44
C GLU A 61 1.84 5.59 32.39
N ASN A 62 1.96 4.30 32.74
CA ASN A 62 1.55 3.20 31.86
C ASN A 62 0.04 3.23 31.56
N VAL A 63 -0.79 3.50 32.57
CA VAL A 63 -2.25 3.55 32.38
C VAL A 63 -2.65 4.78 31.57
N CYS A 64 -2.04 5.94 31.85
CA CYS A 64 -2.29 7.15 31.07
C CYS A 64 -1.84 6.98 29.62
N TYR A 65 -0.66 6.38 29.38
CA TYR A 65 -0.18 6.09 28.04
C TYR A 65 -1.15 5.22 27.25
N ASP A 66 -1.64 4.12 27.85
CA ASP A 66 -2.62 3.22 27.22
C ASP A 66 -3.97 3.90 26.94
N GLN A 67 -4.40 4.83 27.81
CA GLN A 67 -5.62 5.61 27.61
C GLN A 67 -5.50 6.66 26.50
N PHE A 68 -4.36 7.36 26.41
CA PHE A 68 -4.14 8.39 25.39
C PHE A 68 -3.80 7.79 24.02
N PHE A 69 -3.05 6.69 24.00
CA PHE A 69 -2.58 6.03 22.79
C PHE A 69 -2.93 4.53 22.79
N PRO A 70 -4.24 4.18 22.71
CA PRO A 70 -4.68 2.77 22.72
C PRO A 70 -4.10 1.96 21.54
N VAL A 71 -3.82 2.63 20.41
CA VAL A 71 -3.02 2.09 19.31
C VAL A 71 -2.07 3.18 18.82
N SER A 72 -0.76 2.90 18.78
CA SER A 72 0.19 3.87 18.25
C SER A 72 0.05 4.06 16.73
N HIS A 73 0.34 5.27 16.26
CA HIS A 73 0.21 5.61 14.83
C HIS A 73 1.02 4.67 13.94
N ILE A 74 2.25 4.32 14.34
CA ILE A 74 3.09 3.40 13.57
C ILE A 74 2.42 2.03 13.38
N ARG A 75 1.77 1.50 14.42
CA ARG A 75 1.08 0.21 14.32
C ARG A 75 -0.10 0.26 13.33
N LEU A 76 -0.87 1.35 13.33
CA LEU A 76 -1.97 1.55 12.37
C LEU A 76 -1.44 1.62 10.94
N TRP A 77 -0.35 2.35 10.70
CA TRP A 77 0.23 2.49 9.36
C TRP A 77 0.88 1.18 8.87
N CYS A 78 1.50 0.40 9.77
CA CYS A 78 1.99 -0.94 9.45
C CYS A 78 0.83 -1.87 9.05
N LEU A 79 -0.27 -1.88 9.80
CA LEU A 79 -1.46 -2.66 9.44
C LEU A 79 -2.03 -2.23 8.09
N GLN A 80 -2.12 -0.92 7.83
CA GLN A 80 -2.57 -0.40 6.55
C GLN A 80 -1.70 -0.92 5.39
N LEU A 81 -0.37 -0.93 5.55
CA LEU A 81 0.55 -1.44 4.53
C LEU A 81 0.37 -2.95 4.29
N VAL A 82 0.17 -3.73 5.34
CA VAL A 82 -0.13 -5.17 5.24
C VAL A 82 -1.44 -5.40 4.48
N PHE A 83 -2.52 -4.71 4.83
CA PHE A 83 -3.81 -4.86 4.15
C PHE A 83 -3.76 -4.45 2.67
N VAL A 84 -3.03 -3.39 2.34
CA VAL A 84 -2.87 -2.91 0.96
C VAL A 84 -2.02 -3.87 0.11
N SER A 85 -1.02 -4.53 0.70
CA SER A 85 -0.10 -5.45 0.00
C SER A 85 -0.59 -6.89 -0.10
N THR A 86 -1.37 -7.37 0.87
CA THR A 86 -1.87 -8.76 0.94
C THR A 86 -2.60 -9.22 -0.33
N PRO A 87 -3.59 -8.51 -0.91
CA PRO A 87 -4.28 -8.98 -2.11
C PRO A 87 -3.34 -9.12 -3.32
N THR A 88 -2.41 -8.18 -3.49
CA THR A 88 -1.40 -8.23 -4.55
C THR A 88 -0.47 -9.44 -4.40
N LEU A 89 -0.03 -9.73 -3.16
CA LEU A 89 0.83 -10.88 -2.86
C LEU A 89 0.10 -12.21 -3.05
N LEU A 90 -1.18 -12.31 -2.65
CA LEU A 90 -1.98 -13.51 -2.82
C LEU A 90 -2.18 -13.87 -4.30
N VAL A 91 -2.48 -12.87 -5.13
CA VAL A 91 -2.60 -13.05 -6.59
C VAL A 91 -1.26 -13.46 -7.21
N ALA A 92 -0.17 -12.78 -6.85
CA ALA A 92 1.17 -13.13 -7.33
C ALA A 92 1.55 -14.57 -6.94
N MET A 93 1.24 -14.98 -5.70
CA MET A 93 1.48 -16.33 -5.21
C MET A 93 0.60 -17.37 -5.93
N TYR A 94 -0.68 -17.06 -6.17
CA TYR A 94 -1.59 -17.93 -6.94
C TYR A 94 -1.10 -18.16 -8.38
N VAL A 95 -0.66 -17.09 -9.06
CA VAL A 95 -0.11 -17.16 -10.41
C VAL A 95 1.22 -17.92 -10.41
N ALA A 96 2.11 -17.67 -9.45
CA ALA A 96 3.36 -18.41 -9.30
C ALA A 96 3.10 -19.90 -9.08
N TYR A 97 2.15 -20.25 -8.21
CA TYR A 97 1.75 -21.63 -7.95
C TYR A 97 1.21 -22.34 -9.20
N ARG A 98 0.36 -21.67 -9.99
CA ARG A 98 -0.13 -22.21 -11.28
C ARG A 98 0.97 -22.37 -12.31
N ASN A 99 1.85 -21.38 -12.45
CA ASN A 99 2.95 -21.41 -13.43
C ASN A 99 3.99 -22.48 -13.09
N HIS A 100 4.20 -22.77 -11.81
CA HIS A 100 5.10 -23.86 -11.40
C HIS A 100 4.58 -25.25 -11.84
N ARG A 101 3.26 -25.39 -12.07
CA ARG A 101 2.66 -26.60 -12.68
C ARG A 101 2.75 -26.59 -14.21
N ASP A 102 2.71 -25.44 -14.87
CA ASP A 102 2.78 -25.30 -16.33
C ASP A 102 4.08 -24.59 -16.80
N LYS A 103 5.15 -25.36 -16.99
CA LYS A 103 6.52 -24.87 -17.29
C LYS A 103 6.73 -24.07 -18.60
N ARG A 104 5.69 -23.69 -19.38
CA ARG A 104 5.86 -23.16 -20.75
C ARG A 104 5.52 -21.68 -20.97
N LYS A 105 5.15 -20.89 -19.97
CA LYS A 105 4.54 -19.58 -20.24
C LYS A 105 5.12 -18.38 -19.49
N LEU A 106 6.44 -18.20 -19.55
CA LEU A 106 7.14 -17.01 -19.04
C LEU A 106 6.60 -15.68 -19.61
N LEU A 107 6.19 -15.64 -20.88
CA LEU A 107 5.63 -14.43 -21.51
C LEU A 107 4.19 -14.10 -21.06
N GLN A 108 3.42 -15.10 -20.63
CA GLN A 108 2.07 -14.89 -20.10
C GLN A 108 2.12 -14.39 -18.65
N VAL A 109 3.21 -14.68 -17.92
CA VAL A 109 3.46 -14.15 -16.56
C VAL A 109 3.59 -12.63 -16.59
N CYS A 110 4.36 -12.04 -17.52
CA CYS A 110 4.47 -10.57 -17.61
C CYS A 110 3.14 -9.90 -17.96
N ALA A 111 2.33 -10.48 -18.86
CA ALA A 111 1.03 -9.92 -19.26
C ALA A 111 -0.04 -10.06 -18.17
N LEU A 112 -0.04 -11.18 -17.43
CA LEU A 112 -0.92 -11.37 -16.27
C LEU A 112 -0.46 -10.52 -15.08
N PHE A 113 0.84 -10.42 -14.80
CA PHE A 113 1.35 -9.46 -13.81
C PHE A 113 0.92 -8.05 -14.16
N TYR A 114 0.94 -7.66 -15.45
CA TYR A 114 0.51 -6.33 -15.91
C TYR A 114 -1.01 -6.10 -15.75
N TYR A 115 -1.84 -7.09 -16.10
CA TYR A 115 -3.31 -7.01 -16.03
C TYR A 115 -3.85 -7.16 -14.59
N ASP A 116 -3.24 -8.03 -13.77
CA ASP A 116 -3.51 -8.15 -12.33
C ASP A 116 -2.90 -7.00 -11.53
N TYR A 117 -1.77 -6.39 -11.94
CA TYR A 117 -1.33 -5.13 -11.36
C TYR A 117 -2.32 -4.00 -11.68
N ASP A 118 -2.90 -3.95 -12.89
CA ASP A 118 -3.88 -2.92 -13.22
C ASP A 118 -5.17 -3.12 -12.44
N CYS A 119 -5.76 -4.32 -12.45
CA CYS A 119 -6.99 -4.63 -11.69
C CYS A 119 -6.76 -4.57 -10.16
N GLY A 120 -5.63 -5.08 -9.71
CA GLY A 120 -5.16 -5.01 -8.32
C GLY A 120 -4.77 -3.60 -7.90
N CYS A 121 -4.22 -2.75 -8.78
CA CYS A 121 -4.01 -1.32 -8.49
C CYS A 121 -5.33 -0.58 -8.41
N TYR A 122 -6.33 -0.87 -9.25
CA TYR A 122 -7.65 -0.22 -9.13
C TYR A 122 -8.37 -0.65 -7.85
N LEU A 123 -8.35 -1.95 -7.52
CA LEU A 123 -8.95 -2.46 -6.29
C LEU A 123 -8.17 -2.01 -5.05
N SER A 124 -6.84 -2.00 -5.11
CA SER A 124 -5.97 -1.52 -4.03
C SER A 124 -5.99 0.00 -3.92
N LEU A 125 -6.13 0.78 -5.00
CA LEU A 125 -6.38 2.23 -4.94
C LEU A 125 -7.75 2.51 -4.37
N TYR A 126 -8.78 1.74 -4.73
CA TYR A 126 -10.11 1.87 -4.16
C TYR A 126 -10.12 1.53 -2.67
N PHE A 127 -9.55 0.39 -2.27
CA PHE A 127 -9.40 0.00 -0.87
C PHE A 127 -8.46 0.94 -0.11
N SER A 128 -7.38 1.42 -0.73
CA SER A 128 -6.47 2.40 -0.14
C SER A 128 -7.18 3.74 0.02
N HIS A 129 -7.96 4.22 -0.94
CA HIS A 129 -8.78 5.42 -0.78
C HIS A 129 -9.83 5.22 0.31
N LEU A 130 -10.51 4.07 0.34
CA LEU A 130 -11.54 3.76 1.33
C LEU A 130 -10.95 3.68 2.74
N LEU A 131 -9.87 2.90 2.92
CA LEU A 131 -9.12 2.79 4.16
C LEU A 131 -8.56 4.16 4.54
N GLN A 132 -7.88 4.86 3.64
CA GLN A 132 -7.32 6.17 3.92
C GLN A 132 -8.39 7.21 4.26
N SER A 133 -9.59 7.12 3.67
CA SER A 133 -10.74 7.94 4.09
C SER A 133 -11.27 7.55 5.47
N THR A 134 -11.18 6.27 5.84
CA THR A 134 -11.64 5.73 7.14
C THR A 134 -10.62 5.95 8.26
N PHE A 135 -9.33 6.11 7.93
CA PHE A 135 -8.24 6.37 8.86
C PHE A 135 -7.92 7.88 8.98
N ILE A 136 -8.39 8.72 8.05
CA ILE A 136 -8.26 10.19 8.09
C ILE A 136 -9.50 10.85 8.75
N LEU A 137 -10.67 10.20 8.75
CA LEU A 137 -11.87 10.59 9.50
C LEU A 137 -11.86 9.98 10.90
#